data_AF-A0A2T3KKE4-F1
#
_entry.id   AF-A0A2T3KKE4-F1
#
_cell.length_a   1.000
_cell.length_b   1.000
_cell.length_c   1.000
_cell.angle_alpha   90.00
_cell.angle_beta   90.00
_cell.angle_gamma   90.00
#
_symmetry.space_group_name_H-M   'P 1'
#
loop_
_entity.id
_entity.type
_entity.pdbx_description
1 polymer ?
#
loop_
_entity_poly.entity_id
_entity_poly.type
_entity_poly.pdbx_seq_one_letter_code
_entity_poly.pdbx_strand_id
1 'polypeptide(L)'
;MKALSKFLIIALSIIALLMGLAGLFLSGIFSLSIPEAGVLGSILSILPVLSICVSILGFWAVIANSKPGQYTFAILMLTVWWVGTIIGAIIIGTLLINKEQEELSSVPE
;
A
#
# COMPACT_ATOMS: atom_id res chain seq x y z
N MET A 1 -19.10 3.84 -2.73
CA MET A 1 -17.72 3.34 -2.98
C MET A 1 -17.79 2.08 -3.83
N LYS A 2 -17.12 2.07 -4.99
CA LYS A 2 -17.15 0.91 -5.91
C LYS A 2 -16.34 -0.23 -5.29
N ALA A 3 -16.87 -1.45 -5.35
CA ALA A 3 -16.19 -2.67 -4.90
C ALA A 3 -14.77 -2.80 -5.48
N LEU A 4 -14.55 -2.22 -6.67
CA LEU A 4 -13.29 -2.15 -7.37
C LEU A 4 -12.15 -1.50 -6.55
N SER A 5 -12.35 -0.32 -5.94
CA SER A 5 -11.28 0.39 -5.23
C SER A 5 -10.84 -0.38 -3.97
N LYS A 6 -11.81 -0.96 -3.24
CA LYS A 6 -11.53 -1.81 -2.08
C LYS A 6 -10.77 -3.08 -2.49
N PHE A 7 -11.20 -3.71 -3.57
CA PHE A 7 -10.54 -4.89 -4.12
C PHE A 7 -9.09 -4.58 -4.52
N LEU A 8 -8.85 -3.47 -5.23
CA LEU A 8 -7.50 -3.05 -5.64
C LEU A 8 -6.58 -2.79 -4.44
N ILE A 9 -7.08 -2.11 -3.40
CA ILE A 9 -6.30 -1.86 -2.18
C ILE A 9 -5.95 -3.18 -1.47
N ILE A 10 -6.91 -4.09 -1.31
CA ILE A 10 -6.66 -5.40 -0.68
C ILE A 10 -5.65 -6.21 -1.49
N ALA A 11 -5.84 -6.32 -2.81
CA ALA A 11 -4.96 -7.09 -3.68
C ALA A 11 -3.52 -6.58 -3.63
N LEU A 12 -3.33 -5.26 -3.72
CA LEU A 12 -2.02 -4.64 -3.57
C LEU A 12 -1.42 -4.85 -2.17
N SER A 13 -2.24 -4.75 -1.13
CA SER A 13 -1.78 -4.95 0.25
C SER A 13 -1.28 -6.38 0.45
N ILE A 14 -1.93 -7.39 -0.15
CA ILE A 14 -1.48 -8.78 -0.13
C ILE A 14 -0.14 -8.93 -0.86
N ILE A 15 -0.02 -8.37 -2.07
CA ILE A 15 1.24 -8.45 -2.85
C ILE A 15 2.40 -7.79 -2.10
N ALA A 16 2.19 -6.57 -1.59
CA ALA A 16 3.21 -5.86 -0.81
C ALA A 16 3.56 -6.57 0.51
N LEU A 17 2.61 -7.28 1.12
CA LEU A 17 2.87 -8.07 2.33
C LEU A 17 3.75 -9.28 1.99
N LEU A 18 3.41 -10.01 0.94
CA LEU A 18 4.19 -11.17 0.48
C LEU A 18 5.60 -10.75 0.07
N MET A 19 5.74 -9.65 -0.68
CA MET A 19 7.05 -9.11 -1.05
C MET A 19 7.85 -8.64 0.17
N GLY A 20 7.20 -7.98 1.13
CA GLY A 20 7.85 -7.55 2.38
C GLY A 20 8.31 -8.75 3.23
N LEU A 21 7.50 -9.80 3.35
CA LEU A 21 7.89 -11.02 4.06
C LEU A 21 9.05 -11.74 3.36
N ALA A 22 8.99 -11.88 2.03
CA ALA A 22 10.07 -12.47 1.25
C ALA A 22 11.37 -11.65 1.36
N GLY A 23 11.28 -10.32 1.33
CA GLY A 23 12.41 -9.41 1.50
C GLY A 23 13.03 -9.49 2.89
N LEU A 24 12.21 -9.57 3.95
CA LEU A 24 12.70 -9.79 5.32
C LEU A 24 13.42 -11.13 5.45
N PHE A 25 12.84 -12.19 4.89
CA PHE A 25 13.44 -13.52 4.90
C PHE A 25 14.81 -13.53 4.19
N LEU A 26 14.89 -12.91 3.01
CA LEU A 26 16.14 -12.76 2.25
C LEU A 26 17.19 -11.93 2.99
N SER A 27 16.78 -10.82 3.62
CA SER A 27 17.67 -9.99 4.45
C SER A 27 18.26 -10.79 5.62
N GLY A 28 17.43 -11.62 6.29
CA GLY A 28 17.88 -12.51 7.35
C GLY A 28 18.89 -13.55 6.85
N ILE A 29 18.62 -14.21 5.72
CA ILE A 29 19.56 -15.14 5.09
C ILE A 29 20.88 -14.44 4.75
N PHE A 30 20.82 -13.26 4.14
CA PHE A 30 22.01 -12.52 3.73
C PHE A 30 22.90 -12.14 4.92
N SER A 31 22.28 -11.71 6.02
CA SER A 31 23.00 -11.39 7.26
C SER A 31 23.64 -12.61 7.92
N LEU A 32 23.08 -13.81 7.75
CA LEU A 32 23.64 -15.05 8.26
C LEU A 32 24.78 -15.59 7.38
N SER A 33 24.67 -15.44 6.05
CA SER A 33 25.66 -15.94 5.10
C SER A 33 26.89 -15.06 4.95
N ILE A 34 26.78 -13.75 5.21
CA ILE A 34 27.90 -12.80 5.11
C ILE A 34 27.96 -11.96 6.40
N PRO A 35 28.62 -12.46 7.46
CA PRO A 35 28.65 -11.81 8.78
C PRO A 35 29.24 -10.38 8.75
N GLU A 36 30.24 -10.16 7.90
CA GLU A 36 30.90 -8.86 7.70
C GLU A 36 29.96 -7.81 7.05
N ALA A 37 28.89 -8.27 6.40
CA ALA A 37 27.87 -7.43 5.79
C ALA A 37 26.60 -7.28 6.67
N GLY A 38 26.64 -7.62 7.96
CA GLY A 38 25.48 -7.53 8.85
C GLY A 38 24.81 -6.14 8.88
N VAL A 39 25.59 -5.06 8.74
CA VAL A 39 25.05 -3.68 8.63
C VAL A 39 24.27 -3.49 7.32
N LEU A 40 24.77 -4.03 6.21
CA LEU A 40 24.10 -4.03 4.91
C LEU A 40 22.82 -4.87 4.96
N GLY A 41 22.85 -6.05 5.58
CA GLY A 41 21.66 -6.87 5.80
C GLY A 41 20.56 -6.13 6.59
N SER A 42 20.96 -5.37 7.61
CA SER A 42 20.07 -4.55 8.43
C SER A 42 19.43 -3.41 7.62
N ILE A 43 20.22 -2.70 6.81
CA ILE A 43 19.71 -1.62 5.94
C ILE A 43 18.75 -2.17 4.87
N LEU A 44 19.08 -3.34 4.30
CA LEU A 44 18.24 -4.03 3.33
C LEU A 44 16.90 -4.50 3.92
N SER A 45 16.79 -4.64 5.26
CA SER A 45 15.54 -5.02 5.94
C SER A 45 14.53 -3.87 6.07
N ILE A 46 14.97 -2.61 5.97
CA ILE A 46 14.13 -1.42 6.19
C ILE A 46 13.00 -1.36 5.15
N LEU A 47 13.34 -1.54 3.88
CA LEU A 47 12.37 -1.46 2.79
C LEU A 47 11.29 -2.57 2.87
N PRO A 48 11.64 -3.84 3.12
CA PRO A 48 10.68 -4.90 3.44
C PRO A 48 9.76 -4.57 4.63
N VAL A 49 10.30 -4.03 5.73
CA VAL A 49 9.51 -3.63 6.90
C VAL A 49 8.52 -2.53 6.56
N LEU A 50 8.96 -1.49 5.84
CA LEU A 50 8.07 -0.44 5.36
C LEU A 50 6.96 -0.99 4.47
N SER A 51 7.27 -1.93 3.57
CA SER A 51 6.28 -2.60 2.72
C SER A 51 5.19 -3.29 3.55
N ILE A 52 5.57 -3.99 4.63
CA ILE A 52 4.63 -4.64 5.55
C ILE A 52 3.75 -3.59 6.25
N CYS A 53 4.34 -2.49 6.73
CA CYS A 53 3.58 -1.41 7.37
C CYS A 53 2.55 -0.78 6.40
N VAL A 54 2.94 -0.55 5.14
CA VAL A 54 2.04 -0.03 4.10
C VAL A 54 0.90 -1.01 3.82
N SER A 55 1.19 -2.32 3.77
CA SER A 55 0.15 -3.35 3.63
C SER A 55 -0.85 -3.35 4.79
N ILE A 56 -0.37 -3.24 6.02
CA ILE A 56 -1.23 -3.15 7.22
C ILE A 56 -2.13 -1.92 7.13
N LEU A 57 -1.58 -0.77 6.73
CA LEU A 57 -2.35 0.45 6.50
C LEU A 57 -3.44 0.23 5.45
N GLY A 58 -3.13 -0.44 4.33
CA GLY A 58 -4.09 -0.73 3.27
C GLY A 58 -5.24 -1.63 3.74
N PHE A 59 -4.94 -2.70 4.48
CA PHE A 59 -5.98 -3.54 5.09
C PHE A 59 -6.85 -2.76 6.07
N TRP A 60 -6.21 -2.01 6.98
CA TRP A 60 -6.92 -1.21 7.96
C TRP A 60 -7.82 -0.15 7.32
N ALA A 61 -7.34 0.54 6.28
CA ALA A 61 -8.09 1.55 5.56
C ALA A 61 -9.37 1.01 4.89
N VAL A 62 -9.35 -0.24 4.42
CA VAL A 62 -10.52 -0.90 3.85
C VAL A 62 -11.46 -1.40 4.93
N ILE A 63 -10.94 -2.03 6.00
CA ILE A 63 -11.74 -2.55 7.12
C ILE A 63 -12.46 -1.42 7.87
N ALA A 64 -11.73 -0.36 8.23
CA ALA A 64 -12.27 0.83 8.89
C ALA A 64 -13.06 1.73 7.93
N ASN A 65 -13.10 1.38 6.63
CA ASN A 65 -13.74 2.16 5.57
C ASN A 65 -13.30 3.64 5.57
N SER A 66 -12.05 3.89 5.97
CA SER A 66 -11.50 5.22 6.22
C SER A 66 -11.02 5.86 4.92
N LYS A 67 -11.77 6.85 4.41
CA LYS A 67 -11.38 7.65 3.24
C LYS A 67 -9.93 8.19 3.35
N PRO A 68 -9.50 8.85 4.44
CA PRO A 68 -8.13 9.36 4.54
C PRO A 68 -7.09 8.23 4.52
N GLY A 69 -7.37 7.08 5.14
CA GLY A 69 -6.47 5.92 5.09
C GLY A 69 -6.28 5.37 3.67
N GLN A 70 -7.35 5.37 2.86
CA GLN A 70 -7.29 4.90 1.47
C GLN A 70 -6.51 5.86 0.58
N TYR A 71 -6.65 7.18 0.78
CA TYR A 71 -5.82 8.17 0.09
C TYR A 71 -4.34 8.05 0.48
N THR A 72 -4.04 7.93 1.77
CA THR A 72 -2.65 7.76 2.24
C THR A 72 -2.02 6.51 1.62
N PHE A 73 -2.74 5.38 1.60
CA PHE A 73 -2.26 4.16 0.93
C PHE A 73 -2.00 4.38 -0.56
N ALA A 74 -2.91 5.03 -1.29
CA ALA A 74 -2.75 5.29 -2.71
C ALA A 74 -1.57 6.23 -3.00
N ILE A 75 -1.34 7.23 -2.16
CA ILE A 75 -0.19 8.14 -2.24
C ILE A 75 1.12 7.40 -1.97
N LEU A 76 1.16 6.54 -0.96
CA LEU A 76 2.34 5.73 -0.69
C LEU A 76 2.65 4.77 -1.85
N MET A 77 1.61 4.20 -2.47
CA MET A 77 1.79 3.34 -3.65
C MET A 77 2.28 4.09 -4.89
N LEU A 78 2.00 5.40 -5.01
CA LEU A 78 2.52 6.23 -6.11
C LEU A 78 4.05 6.27 -6.13
N THR A 79 4.71 6.21 -4.98
CA THR A 79 6.15 6.41 -4.84
C THR A 79 6.98 5.12 -4.85
N VAL A 80 6.35 3.94 -4.75
CA VAL A 80 7.07 2.68 -4.50
C VAL A 80 7.56 2.02 -5.78
N TRP A 81 6.70 1.84 -6.79
CA TRP A 81 7.07 1.21 -8.07
C TRP A 81 6.03 1.50 -9.16
N TRP A 82 6.37 1.21 -10.42
CA TRP A 82 5.66 1.72 -11.59
C TRP A 82 4.23 1.16 -11.68
N VAL A 83 4.06 -0.11 -11.32
CA VAL A 83 2.75 -0.79 -11.26
C VAL A 83 1.88 -0.19 -10.13
N GLY A 84 2.50 0.20 -9.01
CA GLY A 84 1.85 0.81 -7.86
C GLY A 84 1.46 2.25 -8.14
N THR A 85 2.25 2.96 -8.96
CA THR A 85 1.91 4.27 -9.49
C THR A 85 0.64 4.24 -10.33
N ILE A 86 0.55 3.28 -11.26
CA ILE A 86 -0.65 3.11 -12.10
C ILE A 86 -1.88 2.81 -11.25
N ILE A 87 -1.78 1.83 -10.34
CA ILE A 87 -2.92 1.42 -9.52
C ILE A 87 -3.28 2.51 -8.49
N GLY A 88 -2.31 3.19 -7.91
CA GLY A 88 -2.52 4.32 -6.99
C GLY A 88 -3.27 5.46 -7.67
N ALA A 89 -2.91 5.81 -8.91
CA ALA A 89 -3.64 6.80 -9.70
C ALA A 89 -5.10 6.37 -9.97
N ILE A 90 -5.33 5.09 -10.28
CA ILE A 90 -6.69 4.53 -10.47
C ILE A 90 -7.52 4.61 -9.17
N ILE A 91 -6.90 4.32 -8.02
CA ILE A 91 -7.56 4.41 -6.71
C ILE A 91 -7.93 5.87 -6.43
N ILE A 92 -7.02 6.82 -6.62
CA ILE A 92 -7.30 8.25 -6.41
C ILE A 92 -8.41 8.72 -7.34
N GLY A 93 -8.34 8.39 -8.63
CA GLY A 93 -9.38 8.76 -9.60
C GLY A 93 -10.76 8.21 -9.21
N THR A 94 -10.83 6.95 -8.77
CA THR A 94 -12.10 6.36 -8.30
C THR A 94 -12.61 6.98 -7.00
N LEU A 95 -11.73 7.43 -6.11
CA LEU A 95 -12.12 8.11 -4.87
C LEU A 95 -12.62 9.54 -5.13
N LEU A 96 -12.00 10.28 -6.06
CA LEU A 96 -12.42 11.64 -6.43
C LEU A 96 -13.79 11.66 -7.10
N ILE A 97 -14.07 10.76 -8.04
CA ILE A 97 -15.38 10.65 -8.70
C ILE A 97 -16.49 10.36 -7.67
N ASN A 98 -16.21 9.55 -6.63
CA ASN A 98 -17.21 9.32 -5.58
C ASN A 98 -17.50 10.59 -4.77
N LYS A 99 -16.51 11.46 -4.56
CA LYS A 99 -16.70 12.71 -3.81
C LYS A 99 -17.61 13.67 -4.56
N GLU A 100 -17.41 13.85 -5.87
CA GLU A 100 -18.29 14.68 -6.71
C GLU A 100 -19.74 14.17 -6.73
N GLN A 101 -19.95 12.85 -6.78
CA GLN A 101 -21.31 12.29 -6.74
C GLN A 101 -22.01 12.48 -5.39
N GLU A 102 -21.28 12.38 -4.27
CA GLU A 102 -21.83 12.69 -2.95
C GLU A 102 -22.24 14.17 -2.86
N GLU A 103 -21.41 15.10 -3.36
CA GLU A 103 -21.70 16.54 -3.33
C GLU A 103 -22.92 16.90 -4.20
N LEU A 104 -23.03 16.38 -5.43
CA LEU A 104 -24.20 16.63 -6.30
C LEU A 104 -25.51 16.10 -5.71
N SER A 105 -25.48 14.97 -5.01
CA SER A 105 -26.67 14.38 -4.37
C SER A 105 -27.12 15.13 -3.11
N SER A 106 -26.26 15.99 -2.56
CA SER A 106 -26.51 16.72 -1.31
C SER A 106 -27.11 18.12 -1.53
N VAL A 107 -27.23 18.56 -2.78
CA VAL A 107 -27.88 19.83 -3.14
C VAL A 107 -29.39 19.60 -3.19
N PRO A 108 -30.19 20.18 -2.27
CA PRO A 108 -31.65 20.12 -2.36
C PRO A 108 -32.11 20.96 -3.57
N GLU A 109 -33.08 20.41 -4.33
CA GLU A 109 -33.76 21.10 -5.44
C GLU A 109 -34.43 22.41 -5.02
#